data_AF-A0A1V6B5Q2-F1
#
_entry.id   AF-A0A1V6B5Q2-F1
#
_cell.length_a   1.000
_cell.length_b   1.000
_cell.length_c   1.000
_cell.angle_alpha   90.00
_cell.angle_beta   90.00
_cell.angle_gamma   90.00
#
_symmetry.space_group_name_H-M   'P 1'
#
loop_
_entity.id
_entity.type
_entity.pdbx_description
1 polymer ?
#
loop_
_entity_poly.entity_id
_entity_poly.type
_entity_poly.pdbx_seq_one_letter_code
_entity_poly.pdbx_strand_id
1 'polypeptide(L)'
;MEDLINGLMDQDDKKAYECLKKLEEISNQSSKVYRFFDAFVEMLESDHSYIRTRGLRLIAANARWDIDNKIDKIIDKFLECVTDEKPITARQCIKALPTIVKYKPDLKKDVENALRDANLSRYQENMQALIFKDIHKALGDIEKI
;
A
#
# COMPACT_ATOMS: atom_id res chain seq x y z
N MET A 1 -14.23 16.18 -4.42
CA MET A 1 -13.07 15.26 -4.34
C MET A 1 -12.76 14.99 -2.87
N GLU A 2 -12.80 16.05 -2.08
CA GLU A 2 -12.74 16.15 -0.63
C GLU A 2 -13.74 15.18 0.05
N ASP A 3 -14.99 15.08 -0.43
CA ASP A 3 -15.95 14.11 0.12
C ASP A 3 -15.50 12.66 0.00
N LEU A 4 -14.84 12.30 -1.11
CA LEU A 4 -14.30 10.95 -1.29
C LEU A 4 -13.12 10.70 -0.36
N ILE A 5 -12.28 11.72 -0.13
CA ILE A 5 -11.15 11.64 0.80
C ILE A 5 -11.66 11.49 2.23
N ASN A 6 -12.63 12.30 2.65
CA ASN A 6 -13.26 12.19 3.97
C ASN A 6 -13.97 10.84 4.15
N GLY A 7 -14.61 10.33 3.09
CA GLY A 7 -15.25 9.02 3.09
C GLY A 7 -14.28 7.85 3.32
N LEU A 8 -12.96 8.04 3.13
CA LEU A 8 -11.96 7.03 3.50
C LEU A 8 -11.87 6.77 4.99
N MET A 9 -12.49 7.59 5.84
CA MET A 9 -12.51 7.42 7.29
C MET A 9 -13.90 7.06 7.83
N ASP A 10 -14.87 6.81 6.94
CA ASP A 10 -16.23 6.43 7.32
C ASP A 10 -16.22 5.12 8.14
N GLN A 11 -17.12 5.04 9.13
CA GLN A 11 -17.34 3.85 9.96
C GLN A 11 -18.07 2.74 9.21
N ASP A 12 -18.81 3.08 8.15
CA ASP A 12 -19.37 2.12 7.21
C ASP A 12 -18.30 1.69 6.21
N ASP A 13 -17.72 0.50 6.46
CA ASP A 13 -16.68 -0.08 5.62
C ASP A 13 -17.09 -0.22 4.15
N LYS A 14 -18.39 -0.37 3.83
CA LYS A 14 -18.84 -0.45 2.44
C LYS A 14 -18.71 0.90 1.76
N LYS A 15 -19.17 1.98 2.41
CA LYS A 15 -19.06 3.35 1.89
C LYS A 15 -17.60 3.75 1.73
N ALA A 16 -16.77 3.46 2.73
CA ALA A 16 -15.36 3.76 2.65
C ALA A 16 -14.65 2.99 1.54
N TYR A 17 -15.04 1.72 1.32
CA TYR A 17 -14.50 0.91 0.23
C TYR A 17 -14.93 1.43 -1.14
N GLU A 18 -16.15 1.94 -1.29
CA GLU A 18 -16.60 2.62 -2.51
C GLU A 18 -15.80 3.90 -2.79
N CYS A 19 -15.52 4.69 -1.75
CA CYS A 19 -14.66 5.87 -1.86
C CYS A 19 -13.25 5.49 -2.31
N LEU A 20 -12.65 4.45 -1.71
CA LEU A 20 -11.35 3.92 -2.11
C LEU A 20 -11.31 3.55 -3.59
N LYS A 21 -12.27 2.74 -4.08
CA LYS A 21 -12.30 2.33 -5.49
C LYS A 21 -12.37 3.52 -6.44
N LYS A 22 -13.22 4.50 -6.12
CA LYS A 22 -13.38 5.70 -6.95
C LYS A 22 -12.08 6.50 -6.99
N LEU A 23 -11.39 6.62 -5.86
CA LEU A 23 -10.11 7.32 -5.78
C LEU A 23 -8.99 6.57 -6.53
N GLU A 24 -8.96 5.24 -6.48
CA GLU A 24 -8.03 4.44 -7.27
C GLU A 24 -8.27 4.60 -8.78
N GLU A 25 -9.53 4.60 -9.20
CA GLU A 25 -9.90 4.84 -10.61
C GLU A 25 -9.43 6.23 -11.07
N ILE A 26 -9.67 7.28 -10.27
CA ILE A 26 -9.23 8.64 -10.59
C ILE A 26 -7.70 8.71 -10.58
N SER A 27 -7.02 8.03 -9.66
CA SER A 27 -5.55 7.95 -9.60
C SER A 27 -4.98 7.24 -10.84
N ASN A 28 -5.69 6.25 -11.38
CA ASN A 28 -5.27 5.60 -12.61
C ASN A 28 -5.40 6.52 -13.86
N GLN A 29 -6.36 7.45 -13.84
CA GLN A 29 -6.65 8.34 -14.97
C GLN A 29 -5.95 9.70 -14.88
N SER A 30 -5.61 10.18 -13.68
CA SER A 30 -5.08 11.54 -13.47
C SER A 30 -4.33 11.71 -12.15
N SER A 31 -3.51 12.76 -12.05
CA SER A 31 -2.79 13.13 -10.83
C SER A 31 -3.64 13.85 -9.77
N LYS A 32 -4.96 14.00 -9.98
CA LYS A 32 -5.84 14.82 -9.11
C LYS A 32 -5.89 14.36 -7.66
N VAL A 33 -5.63 13.07 -7.42
CA VAL A 33 -5.63 12.47 -6.07
C VAL A 33 -4.31 12.68 -5.35
N TYR A 34 -3.20 12.84 -6.06
CA TYR A 34 -1.86 12.99 -5.49
C TYR A 34 -1.72 14.19 -4.54
N ARG A 35 -2.50 15.26 -4.74
CA ARG A 35 -2.50 16.41 -3.81
C ARG A 35 -2.91 16.06 -2.37
N PHE A 36 -3.52 14.88 -2.14
CA PHE A 36 -3.90 14.36 -0.83
C PHE A 36 -2.92 13.31 -0.30
N PHE A 37 -1.74 13.15 -0.91
CA PHE A 37 -0.77 12.12 -0.54
C PHE A 37 -0.47 12.09 0.96
N ASP A 38 -0.29 13.25 1.57
CA ASP A 38 0.07 13.35 2.99
C ASP A 38 -1.05 12.81 3.90
N ALA A 39 -2.32 12.97 3.51
CA ALA A 39 -3.44 12.35 4.22
C ALA A 39 -3.37 10.81 4.16
N PHE A 40 -2.91 10.22 3.06
CA PHE A 40 -2.75 8.77 2.95
C PHE A 40 -1.58 8.25 3.79
N VAL A 41 -0.52 9.07 3.97
CA VAL A 41 0.59 8.76 4.87
C VAL A 41 0.11 8.76 6.33
N GLU A 42 -0.70 9.74 6.72
CA GLU A 42 -1.31 9.78 8.07
C GLU A 42 -2.15 8.53 8.36
N MET A 43 -2.86 8.00 7.34
CA MET A 43 -3.66 6.78 7.48
C MET A 43 -2.82 5.53 7.84
N LEU A 44 -1.52 5.50 7.54
CA LEU A 44 -0.65 4.37 7.88
C LEU A 44 -0.48 4.22 9.41
N GLU A 45 -0.64 5.31 10.17
CA GLU A 45 -0.53 5.32 11.64
C GLU A 45 -1.83 4.95 12.35
N SER A 46 -2.90 4.65 11.62
CA SER A 46 -4.20 4.36 12.24
C SER A 46 -4.16 3.05 13.02
N ASP A 47 -4.75 3.05 14.22
CA ASP A 47 -5.04 1.81 14.97
C ASP A 47 -5.96 0.85 14.18
N HIS A 48 -6.74 1.38 13.25
CA HIS A 48 -7.65 0.60 12.41
C HIS A 48 -6.95 0.09 11.15
N SER A 49 -6.68 -1.21 11.09
CA SER A 49 -6.07 -1.88 9.93
C SER A 49 -6.76 -1.61 8.58
N TYR A 50 -8.08 -1.44 8.55
CA TYR A 50 -8.81 -1.07 7.34
C TYR A 50 -8.43 0.33 6.83
N ILE A 51 -8.15 1.27 7.72
CA ILE A 51 -7.68 2.62 7.37
C ILE A 51 -6.25 2.53 6.83
N ARG A 52 -5.34 1.81 7.51
CA ARG A 52 -3.97 1.58 7.01
C ARG A 52 -3.96 0.97 5.60
N THR A 53 -4.84 -0.02 5.38
CA THR A 53 -5.03 -0.69 4.09
C THR A 53 -5.50 0.27 2.99
N ARG A 54 -6.40 1.20 3.31
CA ARG A 54 -6.86 2.23 2.36
C ARG A 54 -5.72 3.20 2.02
N GLY A 55 -4.98 3.67 3.03
CA GLY A 55 -3.84 4.57 2.88
C GLY A 55 -2.75 3.99 1.97
N LEU A 56 -2.26 2.78 2.28
CA LEU A 56 -1.20 2.15 1.49
C LEU A 56 -1.61 1.89 0.03
N ARG A 57 -2.89 1.57 -0.22
CA ARG A 57 -3.39 1.36 -1.59
C ARG A 57 -3.38 2.65 -2.40
N LEU A 58 -3.78 3.77 -1.77
CA LEU A 58 -3.79 5.06 -2.43
C LEU A 58 -2.38 5.64 -2.63
N ILE A 59 -1.45 5.39 -1.70
CA ILE A 59 -0.03 5.70 -1.90
C ILE A 59 0.49 4.97 -3.15
N ALA A 60 0.27 3.66 -3.24
CA ALA A 60 0.73 2.87 -4.39
C ALA A 60 0.04 3.26 -5.70
N ALA A 61 -1.28 3.52 -5.68
CA ALA A 61 -2.03 3.97 -6.86
C ALA A 61 -1.54 5.33 -7.39
N ASN A 62 -0.97 6.17 -6.54
CA ASN A 62 -0.44 7.49 -6.90
C ASN A 62 1.07 7.52 -7.16
N ALA A 63 1.78 6.38 -7.08
CA ALA A 63 3.24 6.33 -7.29
C ALA A 63 3.68 6.88 -8.65
N ARG A 64 2.88 6.66 -9.70
CA ARG A 64 3.12 7.22 -11.05
C ARG A 64 3.07 8.76 -11.13
N TRP A 65 2.53 9.41 -10.11
CA TRP A 65 2.37 10.86 -10.03
C TRP A 65 3.26 11.50 -8.97
N ASP A 66 4.16 10.73 -8.35
CA ASP A 66 4.99 11.16 -7.23
C ASP A 66 6.15 12.07 -7.65
N ILE A 67 5.82 13.25 -8.17
CA ILE A 67 6.77 14.24 -8.67
C ILE A 67 7.65 14.85 -7.57
N ASP A 68 7.15 14.86 -6.33
CA ASP A 68 7.86 15.44 -5.17
C ASP A 68 8.67 14.40 -4.38
N ASN A 69 8.79 13.19 -4.93
CA ASN A 69 9.53 12.06 -4.37
C ASN A 69 9.10 11.75 -2.93
N LYS A 70 7.78 11.82 -2.65
CA LYS A 70 7.23 11.63 -1.31
C LYS A 70 7.31 10.19 -0.86
N ILE A 71 7.19 9.21 -1.77
CA ILE A 71 7.29 7.78 -1.44
C ILE A 71 8.66 7.46 -0.87
N ASP A 72 9.74 7.97 -1.47
CA ASP A 72 11.12 7.76 -1.01
C ASP A 72 11.31 8.26 0.42
N LYS A 73 10.65 9.37 0.78
CA LYS A 73 10.74 9.95 2.13
C LYS A 73 10.02 9.11 3.19
N ILE A 74 9.09 8.25 2.79
CA ILE A 74 8.27 7.43 3.69
C ILE A 74 8.47 5.93 3.47
N ILE A 75 9.45 5.53 2.67
CA ILE A 75 9.58 4.13 2.21
C ILE A 75 9.71 3.16 3.38
N ASP A 76 10.52 3.50 4.39
CA ASP A 76 10.68 2.66 5.59
C ASP A 76 9.33 2.42 6.28
N LYS A 77 8.57 3.50 6.53
CA LYS A 77 7.22 3.43 7.12
C LYS A 77 6.26 2.62 6.25
N PHE A 78 6.32 2.78 4.93
CA PHE A 78 5.48 1.99 4.03
C PHE A 78 5.82 0.50 4.11
N LEU A 79 7.11 0.16 4.18
CA LEU A 79 7.59 -1.22 4.21
C LEU A 79 7.34 -1.91 5.56
N GLU A 80 7.18 -1.18 6.66
CA GLU A 80 6.69 -1.75 7.93
C GLU A 80 5.35 -2.48 7.75
N CYS A 81 4.50 -2.01 6.84
CA CYS A 81 3.22 -2.64 6.53
C CYS A 81 3.36 -4.05 5.92
N VAL A 82 4.54 -4.46 5.42
CA VAL A 82 4.79 -5.84 4.94
C VAL A 82 4.58 -6.87 6.05
N THR A 83 4.81 -6.47 7.31
CA THR A 83 4.63 -7.32 8.50
C THR A 83 3.56 -6.78 9.45
N ASP A 84 2.59 -6.02 8.93
CA ASP A 84 1.48 -5.42 9.69
C ASP A 84 0.85 -6.42 10.66
N GLU A 85 0.51 -6.01 11.87
CA GLU A 85 -0.14 -6.87 12.87
C GLU A 85 -1.38 -7.62 12.33
N LYS A 86 -2.12 -7.04 11.36
CA LYS A 86 -3.21 -7.72 10.66
C LYS A 86 -2.71 -8.37 9.37
N PRO A 87 -2.82 -9.70 9.22
CA PRO A 87 -2.30 -10.42 8.05
C PRO A 87 -2.95 -9.98 6.74
N ILE A 88 -4.21 -9.53 6.76
CA ILE A 88 -4.87 -9.02 5.55
C ILE A 88 -4.20 -7.73 5.07
N THR A 89 -3.84 -6.83 5.97
CA THR A 89 -3.14 -5.57 5.64
C THR A 89 -1.75 -5.85 5.10
N ALA A 90 -1.01 -6.77 5.72
CA ALA A 90 0.29 -7.23 5.23
C ALA A 90 0.22 -7.72 3.77
N ARG A 91 -0.76 -8.58 3.47
CA ARG A 91 -0.99 -9.07 2.10
C ARG A 91 -1.32 -7.97 1.10
N GLN A 92 -2.06 -6.93 1.51
CA GLN A 92 -2.37 -5.80 0.64
C GLN A 92 -1.13 -4.94 0.36
N CYS A 93 -0.30 -4.69 1.38
CA CYS A 93 1.00 -4.03 1.22
C CYS A 93 1.86 -4.78 0.19
N ILE A 94 2.07 -6.07 0.41
CA ILE A 94 2.91 -6.91 -0.47
C ILE A 94 2.45 -6.87 -1.93
N LYS A 95 1.13 -6.92 -2.16
CA LYS A 95 0.55 -6.87 -3.52
C LYS A 95 0.70 -5.50 -4.20
N ALA A 96 0.84 -4.44 -3.43
CA ALA A 96 1.01 -3.09 -3.94
C ALA A 96 2.46 -2.78 -4.36
N LEU A 97 3.44 -3.46 -3.76
CA LEU A 97 4.87 -3.19 -3.95
C LEU A 97 5.36 -3.26 -5.40
N PRO A 98 4.94 -4.21 -6.26
CA PRO A 98 5.32 -4.18 -7.68
C PRO A 98 4.92 -2.88 -8.39
N THR A 99 3.80 -2.27 -7.99
CA THR A 99 3.37 -0.96 -8.53
C THR A 99 4.28 0.17 -8.07
N ILE A 100 4.73 0.15 -6.81
CA ILE A 100 5.72 1.11 -6.29
C ILE A 100 7.00 1.00 -7.13
N VAL A 101 7.58 -0.19 -7.26
CA VAL A 101 8.82 -0.40 -8.01
C VAL A 101 8.68 -0.01 -9.48
N LYS A 102 7.53 -0.30 -10.11
CA LYS A 102 7.26 0.08 -11.50
C LYS A 102 7.45 1.58 -11.76
N TYR A 103 7.04 2.43 -10.82
CA TYR A 103 7.10 3.88 -10.98
C TYR A 103 8.25 4.52 -10.20
N LYS A 104 8.86 3.80 -9.26
CA LYS A 104 9.99 4.22 -8.43
C LYS A 104 11.06 3.12 -8.43
N PRO A 105 11.72 2.85 -9.58
CA PRO A 105 12.64 1.74 -9.72
C PRO A 105 13.85 1.82 -8.78
N ASP A 106 14.23 3.03 -8.35
CA ASP A 106 15.32 3.22 -7.37
C ASP A 106 15.02 2.57 -6.01
N LEU A 107 13.74 2.36 -5.67
CA LEU A 107 13.32 1.70 -4.43
C LEU A 107 13.29 0.16 -4.55
N LYS A 108 13.64 -0.41 -5.70
CA LYS A 108 13.57 -1.86 -5.96
C LYS A 108 14.30 -2.67 -4.89
N LYS A 109 15.52 -2.25 -4.52
CA LYS A 109 16.35 -2.97 -3.56
C LYS A 109 15.75 -2.95 -2.16
N ASP A 110 15.22 -1.81 -1.73
CA ASP A 110 14.58 -1.67 -0.41
C ASP A 110 13.35 -2.58 -0.31
N VAL A 111 12.53 -2.58 -1.38
CA VAL A 111 11.34 -3.44 -1.49
C VAL A 111 11.71 -4.92 -1.49
N GLU A 112 12.71 -5.33 -2.27
CA GLU A 112 13.16 -6.74 -2.32
C GLU A 112 13.69 -7.21 -0.97
N ASN A 113 14.48 -6.39 -0.27
CA ASN A 113 15.00 -6.71 1.06
C ASN A 113 13.84 -6.88 2.06
N ALA A 114 12.91 -5.91 2.13
CA ALA A 114 11.77 -5.99 3.03
C ALA A 114 10.89 -7.23 2.78
N LEU A 115 10.71 -7.64 1.52
CA LEU A 115 9.98 -8.86 1.17
C LEU A 115 10.71 -10.14 1.59
N ARG A 116 12.05 -10.19 1.43
CA ARG A 116 12.87 -11.36 1.77
C ARG A 116 13.06 -11.52 3.27
N ASP A 117 13.14 -10.42 3.99
CA ASP A 117 13.40 -10.37 5.43
C ASP A 117 12.12 -10.37 6.28
N ALA A 118 10.94 -10.42 5.64
CA ALA A 118 9.65 -10.38 6.32
C ALA A 118 9.49 -11.52 7.36
N ASN A 119 9.47 -11.17 8.64
CA ASN A 119 9.23 -12.13 9.72
C ASN A 119 7.73 -12.38 9.93
N LEU A 120 7.27 -13.55 9.48
CA LEU A 120 5.85 -13.92 9.48
C LEU A 120 5.42 -14.74 10.71
N SER A 121 6.34 -14.99 11.66
CA SER A 121 6.11 -15.91 12.80
C SER A 121 4.93 -15.53 13.70
N ARG A 122 4.51 -14.26 13.68
CA ARG A 122 3.32 -13.77 14.40
C ARG A 122 1.99 -14.30 13.86
N TYR A 123 1.93 -14.73 12.60
CA TYR A 123 0.68 -15.16 11.98
C TYR A 123 0.45 -16.67 12.14
N GLN A 124 -0.81 -17.09 12.09
CA GLN A 124 -1.15 -18.51 11.98
C GLN A 124 -0.64 -19.11 10.66
N GLU A 125 -0.32 -20.41 10.65
CA GLU A 125 0.29 -21.11 9.51
C GLU A 125 -0.49 -20.92 8.19
N ASN A 126 -1.82 -20.96 8.24
CA ASN A 126 -2.68 -20.73 7.09
C ASN A 126 -2.48 -19.33 6.47
N MET A 127 -2.28 -18.30 7.29
CA MET A 127 -2.01 -16.93 6.86
C MET A 127 -0.57 -16.79 6.38
N GLN A 128 0.40 -17.42 7.05
CA GLN A 128 1.79 -17.45 6.59
C GLN A 128 1.88 -18.02 5.17
N ALA A 129 1.22 -19.14 4.89
CA ALA A 129 1.21 -19.76 3.55
C ALA A 129 0.66 -18.81 2.47
N LEU A 130 -0.41 -18.06 2.78
CA LEU A 130 -0.96 -17.06 1.86
C LEU A 130 -0.02 -15.88 1.65
N ILE A 131 0.63 -15.41 2.71
CA ILE A 131 1.59 -14.31 2.65
C ILE A 131 2.83 -14.71 1.86
N PHE A 132 3.41 -15.88 2.09
CA PHE A 132 4.53 -16.40 1.30
C PHE A 132 4.21 -16.47 -0.19
N LYS A 133 3.01 -16.93 -0.55
CA LYS A 133 2.55 -16.94 -1.94
C LYS A 133 2.49 -15.52 -2.53
N ASP A 134 1.97 -14.57 -1.76
CA ASP A 134 1.90 -13.17 -2.18
C ASP A 134 3.31 -12.55 -2.32
N ILE A 135 4.26 -12.86 -1.43
CA ILE A 135 5.68 -12.43 -1.49
C ILE A 135 6.36 -13.00 -2.73
N HIS A 136 6.27 -14.31 -2.97
CA HIS A 136 6.87 -14.94 -4.15
C HIS A 136 6.33 -14.34 -5.45
N LYS A 137 5.02 -14.09 -5.51
CA LYS A 137 4.41 -13.42 -6.66
C LYS A 137 4.96 -12.00 -6.82
N ALA A 138 5.03 -11.21 -5.74
CA ALA A 138 5.52 -9.84 -5.80
C ALA A 138 6.97 -9.77 -6.27
N LEU A 139 7.87 -10.60 -5.73
CA LEU A 139 9.26 -10.70 -6.17
C LEU A 139 9.36 -11.08 -7.65
N GLY A 140 8.59 -12.07 -8.11
CA GLY A 140 8.59 -12.48 -9.52
C GLY A 140 7.97 -11.45 -10.47
N ASP A 141 7.12 -10.54 -9.98
CA ASP A 141 6.63 -9.40 -10.77
C ASP A 141 7.67 -8.27 -10.81
N ILE A 142 8.38 -8.03 -9.70
CA ILE A 142 9.45 -7.03 -9.57
C ILE A 142 10.68 -7.39 -10.42
N GLU A 143 11.03 -8.67 -10.52
CA GLU A 143 12.17 -9.13 -11.34
C GLU A 143 12.00 -8.76 -12.83
N LYS A 144 10.76 -8.64 -13.31
CA LYS A 144 10.43 -8.31 -14.70
C LYS A 144 10.43 -6.81 -15.00
N ILE A 145 10.61 -5.97 -13.97
CA ILE A 145 10.71 -4.50 -14.06
C ILE A 145 12.18 -4.13 -14.15
#